data_AF-A0A844ZAL4-F1
#
_entry.id   AF-A0A844ZAL4-F1
#
_cell.length_a   1.000
_cell.length_b   1.000
_cell.length_c   1.000
_cell.angle_alpha   90.00
_cell.angle_beta   90.00
_cell.angle_gamma   90.00
#
_symmetry.space_group_name_H-M   'P 1'
#
loop_
_entity.id
_entity.type
_entity.pdbx_description
1 polymer ?
#
loop_
_entity_poly.entity_id
_entity_poly.type
_entity_poly.pdbx_seq_one_letter_code
_entity_poly.pdbx_strand_id
1 'polypeptide(L)'
;MSSQQLVEQEITALKPYSRNARTHSKKQVKQIAASIERFGFTNPVLVSDSGGIIAGHGRVEAAKLIGMKTVPTLALSYLSEAERRAYVLADNKLALNAGWDREILAIEFQGLIDLDFDLEITGFSLAEIDFTLDEASEASPDGTDAAEDEIPEPSSEPVTRMGDLWQLGRHRLLCGDTRNAATLDLLMGDDKADLVFTDPPYNVAIDGNVCGLGSVKHREFAFASGEMSSAQFVTFLNDTLGNIARVMREGAIAYVCMDWRHMSEMVEAGEACFTELKNLVVWNKTNGGMGAFYRSKHELVFVFKQGTAPHTNSFGLGETGRYRTNVWDYAGISSIGANRSEDLAMHPTVKPVALIADAIRDCSRRGEIVLDGFGGSGSTLIAAEKTGRRARLIEFDPLYCDTIIRRWQGYTGKHALLTGSDDKFTDVADQRLPIELGEAAA
;
A
#
# COMPACT_ATOMS: atom_id res chain seq x y z
N MET A 1 -36.16 -9.80 39.93
CA MET A 1 -35.25 -10.57 39.06
C MET A 1 -34.06 -10.98 39.92
N SER A 2 -33.75 -12.28 40.01
CA SER A 2 -32.52 -12.72 40.69
C SER A 2 -31.33 -12.04 40.02
N SER A 3 -30.41 -11.43 40.79
CA SER A 3 -29.20 -10.84 40.22
C SER A 3 -28.37 -11.97 39.61
N GLN A 4 -28.26 -12.01 38.30
CA GLN A 4 -27.35 -12.94 37.65
C GLN A 4 -25.92 -12.53 38.02
N GLN A 5 -25.15 -13.45 38.56
CA GLN A 5 -23.75 -13.23 38.87
C GLN A 5 -22.88 -13.81 37.75
N LEU A 6 -21.85 -13.05 37.39
CA LEU A 6 -20.73 -13.54 36.59
C LEU A 6 -19.94 -14.56 37.41
N VAL A 7 -19.66 -15.72 36.82
CA VAL A 7 -18.88 -16.79 37.46
C VAL A 7 -17.78 -17.24 36.51
N GLU A 8 -16.55 -17.38 37.01
CA GLU A 8 -15.47 -18.03 36.26
C GLU A 8 -15.70 -19.54 36.23
N GLN A 9 -15.79 -20.13 35.03
CA GLN A 9 -15.93 -21.58 34.86
C GLN A 9 -14.79 -22.15 34.02
N GLU A 10 -14.31 -23.32 34.43
CA GLU A 10 -13.37 -24.13 33.66
C GLU A 10 -13.94 -24.43 32.26
N ILE A 11 -13.14 -24.18 31.23
CA ILE A 11 -13.55 -24.40 29.84
C ILE A 11 -13.94 -25.87 29.60
N THR A 12 -13.29 -26.80 30.29
CA THR A 12 -13.59 -28.24 30.18
C THR A 12 -14.95 -28.63 30.76
N ALA A 13 -15.54 -27.79 31.62
CA ALA A 13 -16.88 -28.00 32.16
C ALA A 13 -17.99 -27.54 31.19
N LEU A 14 -17.63 -26.73 30.17
CA LEU A 14 -18.58 -26.20 29.20
C LEU A 14 -18.88 -27.21 28.10
N LYS A 15 -20.17 -27.41 27.83
CA LYS A 15 -20.67 -28.34 26.82
C LYS A 15 -21.10 -27.58 25.57
N PRO A 16 -20.46 -27.79 24.40
CA PRO A 16 -20.90 -27.19 23.15
C PRO A 16 -22.35 -27.57 22.82
N TYR A 17 -23.08 -26.64 22.22
CA TYR A 17 -24.45 -26.92 21.80
C TYR A 17 -24.43 -27.74 20.51
N SER A 18 -24.94 -28.97 20.57
CA SER A 18 -24.86 -29.95 19.47
C SER A 18 -25.63 -29.54 18.20
N ARG A 19 -26.54 -28.56 18.31
CA ARG A 19 -27.32 -28.01 17.19
C ARG A 19 -27.00 -26.55 16.90
N ASN A 20 -25.78 -26.09 17.22
CA ASN A 20 -25.39 -24.73 16.90
C ASN A 20 -25.30 -24.57 15.37
N ALA A 21 -26.19 -23.75 14.81
CA ALA A 21 -26.23 -23.48 13.37
C ALA A 21 -25.12 -22.51 12.93
N ARG A 22 -24.49 -21.77 13.87
CA ARG A 22 -23.42 -20.83 13.57
C ARG A 22 -22.07 -21.55 13.62
N THR A 23 -21.35 -21.50 12.51
CA THR A 23 -19.97 -21.98 12.41
C THR A 23 -19.01 -20.82 12.62
N HIS A 24 -17.82 -21.14 13.13
CA HIS A 24 -16.72 -20.18 13.28
C HIS A 24 -15.53 -20.68 12.48
N SER A 25 -15.08 -19.89 11.50
CA SER A 25 -13.88 -20.22 10.73
C SER A 25 -12.64 -20.11 11.61
N LYS A 26 -11.55 -20.81 11.25
CA LYS A 26 -10.26 -20.68 11.97
C LYS A 26 -9.77 -19.23 12.02
N LYS A 27 -10.03 -18.45 10.97
CA LYS A 27 -9.70 -17.01 10.89
C LYS A 27 -10.49 -16.22 11.93
N GLN A 28 -11.80 -16.44 12.00
CA GLN A 28 -12.65 -15.75 12.97
C GLN A 28 -12.28 -16.09 14.42
N VAL A 29 -11.96 -17.36 14.70
CA VAL A 29 -11.50 -17.77 16.05
C VAL A 29 -10.20 -17.04 16.44
N LYS A 30 -9.26 -16.88 15.49
CA LYS A 30 -8.02 -16.11 15.72
C LYS A 30 -8.28 -14.62 15.98
N GLN A 31 -9.23 -14.00 15.27
CA GLN A 31 -9.61 -12.60 15.52
C GLN A 31 -10.22 -12.43 16.91
N ILE A 32 -11.12 -13.34 17.32
CA ILE A 32 -11.70 -13.32 18.66
C ILE A 32 -10.60 -13.54 19.72
N ALA A 33 -9.62 -14.41 19.46
CA ALA A 33 -8.50 -14.64 20.35
C ALA A 33 -7.65 -13.38 20.56
N ALA A 34 -7.25 -12.71 19.46
CA ALA A 34 -6.49 -11.47 19.53
C ALA A 34 -7.26 -10.35 20.27
N SER A 35 -8.58 -10.26 20.04
CA SER A 35 -9.46 -9.34 20.77
C SER A 35 -9.48 -9.64 22.27
N ILE A 36 -9.58 -10.91 22.68
CA ILE A 36 -9.55 -11.33 24.09
C ILE A 36 -8.18 -11.05 24.73
N GLU A 37 -7.08 -11.31 24.03
CA GLU A 37 -5.73 -11.00 24.55
C GLU A 37 -5.53 -9.50 24.78
N ARG A 38 -6.10 -8.66 23.90
CA ARG A 38 -5.94 -7.20 23.96
C ARG A 38 -6.88 -6.54 24.97
N PHE A 39 -8.17 -6.88 24.95
CA PHE A 39 -9.21 -6.20 25.72
C PHE A 39 -9.69 -7.00 26.94
N GLY A 40 -9.22 -8.24 27.09
CA GLY A 40 -9.77 -9.18 28.04
C GLY A 40 -11.10 -9.76 27.57
N PHE A 41 -11.68 -10.60 28.43
CA PHE A 41 -12.93 -11.29 28.14
C PHE A 41 -14.14 -10.40 28.49
N THR A 42 -14.42 -9.41 27.64
CA THR A 42 -15.37 -8.31 27.91
C THR A 42 -16.84 -8.75 27.93
N ASN A 43 -17.21 -9.74 27.12
CA ASN A 43 -18.55 -10.30 27.11
C ASN A 43 -18.51 -11.75 27.65
N PRO A 44 -19.33 -12.13 28.65
CA PRO A 44 -19.35 -13.50 29.17
C PRO A 44 -19.98 -14.51 28.22
N VAL A 45 -19.64 -15.77 28.41
CA VAL A 45 -20.29 -16.91 27.75
C VAL A 45 -21.64 -17.16 28.41
N LEU A 46 -22.70 -17.19 27.62
CA LEU A 46 -24.05 -17.45 28.14
C LEU A 46 -24.25 -18.96 28.21
N VAL A 47 -24.63 -19.47 29.39
CA VAL A 47 -24.72 -20.91 29.66
C VAL A 47 -26.07 -21.31 30.26
N SER A 48 -26.46 -22.57 30.07
CA SER A 48 -27.53 -23.20 30.84
C SER A 48 -27.02 -23.64 32.22
N ASP A 49 -27.95 -23.97 33.12
CA ASP A 49 -27.63 -24.51 34.46
C ASP A 49 -26.79 -25.80 34.42
N SER A 50 -26.87 -26.53 33.30
CA SER A 50 -26.11 -27.76 33.04
C SER A 50 -24.74 -27.54 32.38
N GLY A 51 -24.31 -26.28 32.24
CA GLY A 51 -23.04 -25.89 31.59
C GLY A 51 -23.08 -25.94 30.06
N GLY A 52 -24.27 -26.03 29.45
CA GLY A 52 -24.43 -25.99 27.99
C GLY A 52 -24.26 -24.57 27.46
N ILE A 53 -23.37 -24.37 26.48
CA ILE A 53 -23.14 -23.05 25.88
C ILE A 53 -24.35 -22.65 25.05
N ILE A 54 -25.01 -21.56 25.44
CA ILE A 54 -26.13 -20.94 24.72
C ILE A 54 -25.56 -19.95 23.69
N ALA A 55 -24.65 -19.07 24.10
CA ALA A 55 -23.99 -18.11 23.20
C ALA A 55 -22.52 -17.90 23.60
N GLY A 56 -21.67 -17.68 22.61
CA GLY A 56 -20.23 -17.47 22.82
C GLY A 56 -19.34 -18.67 22.50
N HIS A 57 -19.78 -19.63 21.69
CA HIS A 57 -18.94 -20.75 21.23
C HIS A 57 -17.61 -20.28 20.64
N GLY A 58 -17.62 -19.27 19.76
CA GLY A 58 -16.40 -18.70 19.20
C GLY A 58 -15.43 -18.14 20.25
N ARG A 59 -15.93 -17.54 21.33
CA ARG A 59 -15.10 -17.04 22.44
C ARG A 59 -14.49 -18.17 23.26
N VAL A 60 -15.23 -19.26 23.48
CA VAL A 60 -14.69 -20.45 24.15
C VAL A 60 -13.61 -21.12 23.30
N GLU A 61 -13.82 -21.26 21.99
CA GLU A 61 -12.80 -21.78 21.08
C GLU A 61 -11.56 -20.87 21.01
N ALA A 62 -11.75 -19.56 21.03
CA ALA A 62 -10.66 -18.59 21.07
C ALA A 62 -9.89 -18.64 22.39
N ALA A 63 -10.58 -18.75 23.53
CA ALA A 63 -9.97 -18.92 24.85
C ALA A 63 -9.13 -20.20 24.94
N LYS A 64 -9.60 -21.30 24.34
CA LYS A 64 -8.80 -22.54 24.20
C LYS A 64 -7.53 -22.30 23.36
N LEU A 65 -7.65 -21.56 22.26
CA LEU A 65 -6.55 -21.27 21.36
C LEU A 65 -5.41 -20.51 22.06
N ILE A 66 -5.75 -19.57 22.95
CA ILE A 66 -4.78 -18.76 23.71
C ILE A 66 -4.42 -19.38 25.08
N GLY A 67 -4.87 -20.61 25.35
CA GLY A 67 -4.50 -21.36 26.55
C GLY A 67 -5.14 -20.91 27.86
N MET A 68 -6.26 -20.19 27.82
CA MET A 68 -7.04 -19.89 29.02
C MET A 68 -7.63 -21.17 29.62
N LYS A 69 -7.72 -21.22 30.96
CA LYS A 69 -8.31 -22.36 31.70
C LYS A 69 -9.77 -22.10 32.05
N THR A 70 -10.07 -20.87 32.47
CA THR A 70 -11.42 -20.43 32.80
C THR A 70 -11.89 -19.33 31.87
N VAL A 71 -13.21 -19.18 31.77
CA VAL A 71 -13.87 -18.07 31.10
C VAL A 71 -15.00 -17.53 31.98
N PRO A 72 -15.31 -16.22 31.90
CA PRO A 72 -16.46 -15.67 32.59
C PRO A 72 -17.75 -16.16 31.95
N THR A 73 -18.68 -16.66 32.76
CA THR A 73 -19.99 -17.16 32.32
C THR A 73 -21.14 -16.47 33.03
N LEU A 74 -22.29 -16.47 32.35
CA LEU A 74 -23.55 -15.96 32.87
C LEU A 74 -24.65 -17.00 32.63
N ALA A 75 -25.24 -17.52 33.70
CA ALA A 75 -26.27 -18.54 33.62
C ALA A 75 -27.64 -17.95 33.30
N LEU A 76 -28.27 -18.41 32.21
CA LEU A 76 -29.64 -18.04 31.84
C LEU A 76 -30.67 -19.03 32.42
N SER A 77 -30.65 -19.19 33.74
CA SER A 77 -31.47 -20.15 34.49
C SER A 77 -32.98 -19.88 34.40
N TYR A 78 -33.35 -18.63 34.15
CA TYR A 78 -34.73 -18.16 34.08
C TYR A 78 -35.42 -18.48 32.75
N LEU A 79 -34.66 -18.84 31.71
CA LEU A 79 -35.21 -19.19 30.40
C LEU A 79 -35.61 -20.66 30.37
N SER A 80 -36.83 -20.92 29.87
CA SER A 80 -37.25 -22.26 29.48
C SER A 80 -36.37 -22.83 28.37
N GLU A 81 -36.45 -24.14 28.13
CA GLU A 81 -35.71 -24.78 27.03
C GLU A 81 -36.07 -24.19 25.66
N ALA A 82 -37.35 -23.89 25.42
CA ALA A 82 -37.81 -23.29 24.18
C ALA A 82 -37.25 -21.88 24.00
N GLU A 83 -37.28 -21.05 25.05
CA GLU A 83 -36.73 -19.69 25.01
C GLU A 83 -35.20 -19.70 24.80
N ARG A 84 -34.47 -20.63 25.43
CA ARG A 84 -33.02 -20.79 25.17
C ARG A 84 -32.75 -21.11 23.70
N ARG A 85 -33.51 -22.03 23.10
CA ARG A 85 -33.36 -22.40 21.69
C ARG A 85 -33.70 -21.24 20.76
N ALA A 86 -34.75 -20.47 21.07
CA ALA A 86 -35.10 -19.26 20.33
C ALA A 86 -33.99 -18.20 20.45
N TYR A 87 -33.44 -18.01 21.65
CA TYR A 87 -32.37 -17.06 21.92
C TYR A 87 -31.10 -17.38 21.11
N VAL A 88 -30.69 -18.66 21.01
CA VAL A 88 -29.54 -19.07 20.18
C VAL A 88 -29.71 -18.61 18.72
N LEU A 89 -30.92 -18.72 18.17
CA LEU A 89 -31.20 -18.29 16.81
C LEU A 89 -31.25 -16.75 16.70
N ALA A 90 -31.90 -16.10 17.67
CA ALA A 90 -32.06 -14.66 17.71
C ALA A 90 -30.70 -13.95 17.86
N ASP A 91 -29.85 -14.35 18.81
CA ASP A 91 -28.51 -13.78 19.04
C ASP A 91 -27.66 -13.81 17.77
N ASN A 92 -27.69 -14.93 17.05
CA ASN A 92 -26.97 -15.09 15.80
C ASN A 92 -27.57 -14.24 14.65
N LYS A 93 -28.89 -14.21 14.51
CA LYS A 93 -29.55 -13.48 13.41
C LYS A 93 -29.57 -11.97 13.64
N LEU A 94 -29.77 -11.51 14.86
CA LEU A 94 -29.79 -10.09 15.21
C LEU A 94 -28.41 -9.46 14.98
N ALA A 95 -27.33 -10.15 15.34
CA ALA A 95 -25.97 -9.70 15.03
C ALA A 95 -25.72 -9.58 13.51
N LEU A 96 -26.31 -10.44 12.68
CA LEU A 96 -26.19 -10.39 11.22
C LEU A 96 -27.11 -9.36 10.54
N ASN A 97 -28.13 -8.87 11.25
CA ASN A 97 -29.07 -7.88 10.71
C ASN A 97 -28.58 -6.44 10.93
N ALA A 98 -27.60 -6.23 11.81
CA ALA A 98 -26.98 -4.93 12.01
C ALA A 98 -26.08 -4.59 10.81
N GLY A 99 -26.17 -3.36 10.34
CA GLY A 99 -25.24 -2.77 9.38
C GLY A 99 -24.37 -1.71 10.06
N TRP A 100 -23.38 -1.22 9.32
CA TRP A 100 -22.55 -0.10 9.73
C TRP A 100 -23.00 1.17 9.00
N ASP A 101 -23.06 2.28 9.73
CA ASP A 101 -23.00 3.59 9.12
C ASP A 101 -21.56 3.80 8.64
N ARG A 102 -21.35 3.91 7.32
CA ARG A 102 -20.01 3.92 6.74
C ARG A 102 -19.25 5.21 7.02
N GLU A 103 -19.95 6.35 7.08
CA GLU A 103 -19.32 7.64 7.36
C GLU A 103 -18.80 7.68 8.79
N ILE A 104 -19.65 7.28 9.75
CA ILE A 104 -19.25 7.20 11.16
C ILE A 104 -18.14 6.16 11.36
N LEU A 105 -18.23 5.01 10.69
CA LEU A 105 -17.21 3.96 10.78
C LEU A 105 -15.85 4.45 10.26
N ALA A 106 -15.82 5.20 9.15
CA ALA A 106 -14.60 5.79 8.62
C ALA A 106 -13.97 6.77 9.60
N ILE A 107 -14.77 7.60 10.27
CA ILE A 107 -14.29 8.55 11.30
C ILE A 107 -13.66 7.79 12.48
N GLU A 108 -14.31 6.73 12.97
CA GLU A 108 -13.77 5.91 14.06
C GLU A 108 -12.47 5.19 13.65
N PHE A 109 -12.38 4.66 12.43
CA PHE A 109 -11.14 4.08 11.92
C PHE A 109 -10.02 5.12 11.83
N GLN A 110 -10.31 6.32 11.34
CA GLN A 110 -9.30 7.39 11.28
C GLN A 110 -8.84 7.79 12.68
N GLY A 111 -9.76 7.93 13.63
CA GLY A 111 -9.41 8.22 15.04
C GLY A 111 -8.55 7.14 15.68
N LEU A 112 -8.78 5.87 15.36
CA LEU A 112 -7.94 4.76 15.81
C LEU A 112 -6.55 4.77 15.14
N ILE A 113 -6.46 5.12 13.86
CA ILE A 113 -5.17 5.27 13.15
C ILE A 113 -4.36 6.40 13.78
N ASP A 114 -4.98 7.53 14.09
CA ASP A 114 -4.32 8.67 14.71
C ASP A 114 -3.79 8.35 16.13
N LEU A 115 -4.36 7.33 16.78
CA LEU A 115 -3.93 6.78 18.07
C LEU A 115 -2.93 5.61 17.94
N ASP A 116 -2.43 5.32 16.74
CA ASP A 116 -1.51 4.21 16.44
C ASP A 116 -2.07 2.83 16.87
N PHE A 117 -3.37 2.63 16.66
CA PHE A 117 -4.06 1.40 17.03
C PHE A 117 -4.17 0.42 15.86
N ASP A 118 -3.89 -0.87 16.12
CA ASP A 118 -4.07 -1.93 15.11
C ASP A 118 -5.55 -2.21 14.84
N LEU A 119 -6.00 -1.77 13.67
CA LEU A 119 -7.38 -1.91 13.22
C LEU A 119 -7.78 -3.37 12.96
N GLU A 120 -6.88 -4.31 12.67
CA GLU A 120 -7.27 -5.70 12.41
C GLU A 120 -7.88 -6.37 13.66
N ILE A 121 -7.55 -5.87 14.86
CA ILE A 121 -8.10 -6.34 16.15
C ILE A 121 -9.60 -6.05 16.27
N THR A 122 -10.10 -5.05 15.55
CA THR A 122 -11.54 -4.71 15.53
C THR A 122 -12.39 -5.78 14.83
N GLY A 123 -11.74 -6.73 14.13
CA GLY A 123 -12.39 -7.82 13.41
C GLY A 123 -12.63 -7.52 11.93
N PHE A 124 -12.39 -6.29 11.48
CA PHE A 124 -12.40 -5.91 10.07
C PHE A 124 -11.11 -6.36 9.38
N SER A 125 -11.23 -6.79 8.13
CA SER A 125 -10.07 -7.08 7.28
C SER A 125 -9.44 -5.80 6.73
N LEU A 126 -8.16 -5.88 6.33
CA LEU A 126 -7.44 -4.79 5.69
C LEU A 126 -8.21 -4.20 4.48
N ALA A 127 -8.80 -5.07 3.66
CA ALA A 127 -9.60 -4.65 2.52
C ALA A 127 -10.85 -3.88 2.94
N GLU A 128 -11.59 -4.33 3.96
CA GLU A 128 -12.79 -3.63 4.45
C GLU A 128 -12.44 -2.26 5.04
N ILE A 129 -11.32 -2.16 5.75
CA ILE A 129 -10.80 -0.90 6.30
C ILE A 129 -10.47 0.07 5.16
N ASP A 130 -9.70 -0.40 4.16
CA ASP A 130 -9.32 0.44 3.02
C ASP A 130 -10.55 0.90 2.22
N PHE A 131 -11.50 0.01 1.92
CA PHE A 131 -12.73 0.40 1.22
C PHE A 131 -13.55 1.44 1.98
N THR A 132 -13.68 1.29 3.30
CA THR A 132 -14.45 2.21 4.13
C THR A 132 -13.83 3.61 4.16
N LEU A 133 -12.50 3.69 4.31
CA LEU A 133 -11.78 4.95 4.37
C LEU A 133 -11.70 5.63 3.00
N ASP A 134 -11.49 4.86 1.92
CA ASP A 134 -11.39 5.40 0.57
C ASP A 134 -12.74 5.98 0.11
N GLU A 135 -13.85 5.27 0.34
CA GLU A 135 -15.20 5.79 0.03
C GLU A 135 -15.51 7.10 0.78
N ALA A 136 -15.12 7.21 2.06
CA ALA A 136 -15.32 8.43 2.84
C ALA A 136 -14.46 9.59 2.32
N SER A 137 -13.22 9.30 1.89
CA SER A 137 -12.34 10.30 1.29
C SER A 137 -12.88 10.82 -0.05
N GLU A 138 -13.44 9.94 -0.89
CA GLU A 138 -14.01 10.30 -2.19
C GLU A 138 -15.34 11.08 -2.07
N ALA A 139 -16.10 10.85 -0.99
CA ALA A 139 -17.34 11.57 -0.72
C ALA A 139 -17.15 12.97 -0.08
N SER A 140 -15.93 13.28 0.38
CA SER A 140 -15.63 14.53 1.08
C SER A 140 -15.60 15.71 0.10
N PRO A 141 -16.29 16.84 0.39
CA PRO A 141 -16.27 18.03 -0.46
C PRO A 141 -14.90 18.74 -0.50
N ASP A 142 -14.02 18.44 0.46
CA ASP A 142 -12.60 18.85 0.47
C ASP A 142 -11.68 17.84 -0.24
N GLY A 143 -12.26 16.89 -1.00
CA GLY A 143 -11.52 15.98 -1.85
C GLY A 143 -10.62 16.74 -2.83
N THR A 144 -9.45 16.21 -3.12
CA THR A 144 -8.43 16.87 -3.94
C THR A 144 -8.96 17.05 -5.37
N ASP A 145 -9.29 18.28 -5.78
CA ASP A 145 -9.75 18.62 -7.14
C ASP A 145 -8.69 18.33 -8.22
N ALA A 146 -7.42 18.15 -7.83
CA ALA A 146 -6.33 17.81 -8.74
C ALA A 146 -6.39 16.33 -9.14
N ALA A 147 -6.31 16.03 -10.44
CA ALA A 147 -6.32 14.67 -10.92
C ALA A 147 -5.06 13.93 -10.46
N GLU A 148 -5.21 12.71 -9.91
CA GLU A 148 -4.10 11.95 -9.32
C GLU A 148 -2.96 11.64 -10.30
N ASP A 149 -3.29 11.53 -11.59
CA ASP A 149 -2.33 11.30 -12.68
C ASP A 149 -1.78 12.60 -13.30
N GLU A 150 -2.23 13.78 -12.85
CA GLU A 150 -1.70 15.06 -13.31
C GLU A 150 -0.26 15.26 -12.83
N ILE A 151 0.61 15.69 -13.75
CA ILE A 151 2.02 15.96 -13.49
C ILE A 151 2.25 17.44 -13.79
N PRO A 152 2.84 18.21 -12.86
CA PRO A 152 3.20 19.59 -13.13
C PRO A 152 4.30 19.68 -14.20
N GLU A 153 4.25 20.73 -15.00
CA GLU A 153 5.30 21.04 -15.97
C GLU A 153 6.68 21.12 -15.29
N PRO A 154 7.71 20.47 -15.85
CA PRO A 154 9.05 20.50 -15.28
C PRO A 154 9.66 21.90 -15.38
N SER A 155 10.38 22.30 -14.32
CA SER A 155 11.22 23.50 -14.34
C SER A 155 12.43 23.30 -15.28
N SER A 156 12.98 24.39 -15.80
CA SER A 156 14.27 24.35 -16.49
C SER A 156 15.46 24.26 -15.53
N GLU A 157 15.32 24.80 -14.32
CA GLU A 157 16.36 24.82 -13.30
C GLU A 157 15.90 24.11 -12.02
N PRO A 158 16.74 23.22 -11.44
CA PRO A 158 16.39 22.49 -10.23
C PRO A 158 16.63 23.30 -8.96
N VAL A 159 15.62 23.34 -8.11
CA VAL A 159 15.71 23.81 -6.72
C VAL A 159 16.44 22.77 -5.88
N THR A 160 16.03 21.50 -6.02
CA THR A 160 16.66 20.35 -5.34
C THR A 160 18.10 20.16 -5.83
N ARG A 161 18.95 19.64 -4.95
CA ARG A 161 20.34 19.27 -5.23
C ARG A 161 20.61 17.85 -4.76
N MET A 162 21.58 17.20 -5.38
CA MET A 162 22.04 15.87 -4.97
C MET A 162 22.39 15.85 -3.48
N GLY A 163 21.82 14.89 -2.74
CA GLY A 163 21.96 14.75 -1.29
C GLY A 163 20.89 15.45 -0.45
N ASP A 164 20.02 16.29 -1.04
CA ASP A 164 18.90 16.87 -0.30
C ASP A 164 17.87 15.81 0.07
N LEU A 165 17.46 15.80 1.34
CA LEU A 165 16.37 15.00 1.86
C LEU A 165 15.17 15.88 2.16
N TRP A 166 14.07 15.67 1.45
CA TRP A 166 12.81 16.39 1.63
C TRP A 166 11.83 15.59 2.49
N GLN A 167 11.18 16.27 3.43
CA GLN A 167 10.06 15.77 4.22
C GLN A 167 8.76 16.28 3.60
N LEU A 168 7.92 15.35 3.12
CA LEU A 168 6.64 15.66 2.48
C LEU A 168 5.51 15.07 3.32
N GLY A 169 5.08 15.80 4.35
CA GLY A 169 4.11 15.28 5.32
C GLY A 169 4.66 14.05 6.04
N ARG A 170 4.11 12.86 5.79
CA ARG A 170 4.61 11.57 6.33
C ARG A 170 5.63 10.85 5.42
N HIS A 171 5.89 11.42 4.26
CA HIS A 171 6.73 10.87 3.21
C HIS A 171 8.14 11.46 3.23
N ARG A 172 9.08 10.77 2.60
CA ARG A 172 10.43 11.30 2.36
C ARG A 172 10.85 11.09 0.91
N LEU A 173 11.56 12.06 0.37
CA LEU A 173 12.19 12.03 -0.95
C LEU A 173 13.65 12.43 -0.81
N LEU A 174 14.57 11.58 -1.27
CA LEU A 174 16.00 11.87 -1.30
C LEU A 174 16.46 12.03 -2.75
N CYS A 175 17.11 13.14 -3.06
CA CYS A 175 17.83 13.27 -4.32
C CYS A 175 19.14 12.49 -4.24
N GLY A 176 19.23 11.35 -4.93
CA GLY A 176 20.27 10.36 -4.66
C GLY A 176 20.42 9.25 -5.70
N ASP A 177 21.44 8.43 -5.53
CA ASP A 177 21.69 7.25 -6.36
C ASP A 177 21.38 5.96 -5.59
N THR A 178 20.42 5.18 -6.08
CA THR A 178 19.96 3.91 -5.49
C THR A 178 21.02 2.81 -5.51
N ARG A 179 22.06 2.92 -6.36
CA ARG A 179 23.22 2.01 -6.34
C ARG A 179 24.10 2.20 -5.11
N ASN A 180 24.00 3.36 -4.44
CA ASN A 180 24.76 3.63 -3.24
C ASN A 180 23.96 3.24 -1.99
N ALA A 181 24.47 2.25 -1.25
CA ALA A 181 23.86 1.77 -0.02
C ALA A 181 23.62 2.89 1.02
N ALA A 182 24.53 3.87 1.09
CA ALA A 182 24.42 4.99 2.03
C ALA A 182 23.22 5.91 1.71
N THR A 183 22.80 5.99 0.44
CA THR A 183 21.59 6.72 0.04
C THR A 183 20.35 6.09 0.66
N LEU A 184 20.24 4.76 0.61
CA LEU A 184 19.12 4.03 1.21
C LEU A 184 19.15 4.15 2.74
N ASP A 185 20.34 4.05 3.35
CA ASP A 185 20.50 4.19 4.79
C ASP A 185 20.06 5.57 5.29
N LEU A 186 20.40 6.64 4.55
CA LEU A 186 19.96 8.01 4.87
C LEU A 186 18.45 8.19 4.73
N LEU A 187 17.85 7.68 3.65
CA LEU A 187 16.41 7.78 3.41
C LEU A 187 15.59 7.04 4.46
N MET A 188 16.00 5.81 4.79
CA MET A 188 15.28 4.90 5.67
C MET A 188 15.53 5.20 7.15
N GLY A 189 16.75 5.61 7.52
CA GLY A 189 17.16 5.63 8.92
C GLY A 189 17.06 4.24 9.55
N ASP A 190 16.40 4.14 10.70
CA ASP A 190 16.18 2.86 11.39
C ASP A 190 14.97 2.06 10.85
N ASP A 191 14.17 2.65 9.96
CA ASP A 191 12.98 2.03 9.41
C ASP A 191 13.34 0.89 8.41
N LYS A 192 12.38 -0.04 8.21
CA LYS A 192 12.44 -1.07 7.17
C LYS A 192 11.27 -0.93 6.20
N ALA A 193 11.48 -1.23 4.93
CA ALA A 193 10.42 -1.19 3.92
C ALA A 193 9.48 -2.41 4.09
N ASP A 194 8.18 -2.14 4.17
CA ASP A 194 7.13 -3.16 4.24
C ASP A 194 6.72 -3.67 2.86
N LEU A 195 6.83 -2.78 1.87
CA LEU A 195 6.54 -3.03 0.47
C LEU A 195 7.49 -2.21 -0.40
N VAL A 196 7.87 -2.76 -1.54
CA VAL A 196 8.60 -2.04 -2.58
C VAL A 196 7.75 -2.01 -3.84
N PHE A 197 7.61 -0.85 -4.44
CA PHE A 197 7.13 -0.71 -5.81
C PHE A 197 8.13 0.18 -6.53
N THR A 198 8.79 -0.33 -7.56
CA THR A 198 9.88 0.40 -8.18
C THR A 198 10.01 0.12 -9.68
N ASP A 199 10.41 1.14 -10.42
CA ASP A 199 10.45 1.16 -11.89
C ASP A 199 11.86 1.54 -12.37
N PRO A 200 12.85 0.63 -12.27
CA PRO A 200 14.21 0.90 -12.74
C PRO A 200 14.22 1.25 -14.23
N PRO A 201 15.21 2.02 -14.70
CA PRO A 201 15.36 2.30 -16.13
C PRO A 201 15.56 0.99 -16.93
N TYR A 202 14.91 0.90 -18.09
CA TYR A 202 14.84 -0.34 -18.86
C TYR A 202 16.04 -0.57 -19.78
N ASN A 203 17.08 0.25 -19.78
CA ASN A 203 18.19 0.13 -20.73
C ASN A 203 17.73 0.10 -22.20
N VAL A 204 16.76 0.95 -22.52
CA VAL A 204 16.24 1.17 -23.88
C VAL A 204 16.36 2.66 -24.18
N ALA A 205 16.97 3.01 -25.32
CA ALA A 205 17.14 4.40 -25.75
C ALA A 205 15.79 5.11 -25.89
N ILE A 206 15.69 6.37 -25.44
CA ILE A 206 14.44 7.14 -25.53
C ILE A 206 14.19 7.59 -26.96
N ASP A 207 15.23 8.07 -27.66
CA ASP A 207 15.14 8.42 -29.08
C ASP A 207 14.70 7.22 -29.95
N GLY A 208 13.64 7.41 -30.72
CA GLY A 208 13.03 6.38 -31.58
C GLY A 208 12.07 5.40 -30.88
N ASN A 209 12.04 5.32 -29.54
CA ASN A 209 11.13 4.44 -28.80
C ASN A 209 10.00 5.19 -28.06
N VAL A 210 10.20 6.47 -27.69
CA VAL A 210 9.19 7.25 -26.92
C VAL A 210 8.73 8.54 -27.62
N CYS A 211 9.18 8.83 -28.84
CA CYS A 211 8.85 10.10 -29.49
C CYS A 211 7.46 10.10 -30.14
N GLY A 212 6.56 10.96 -29.65
CA GLY A 212 5.33 11.31 -30.35
C GLY A 212 5.63 12.09 -31.63
N LEU A 213 5.60 11.43 -32.80
CA LEU A 213 5.66 12.00 -34.16
C LEU A 213 6.71 13.13 -34.42
N GLY A 214 7.72 13.29 -33.55
CA GLY A 214 8.79 14.29 -33.68
C GLY A 214 8.52 15.68 -33.10
N SER A 215 7.40 15.94 -32.40
CA SER A 215 7.07 17.28 -31.85
C SER A 215 7.58 17.52 -30.43
N VAL A 216 7.88 16.45 -29.67
CA VAL A 216 8.39 16.51 -28.30
C VAL A 216 9.70 15.72 -28.22
N LYS A 217 10.75 16.33 -27.66
CA LYS A 217 12.02 15.66 -27.33
C LYS A 217 12.15 15.55 -25.82
N HIS A 218 12.09 14.33 -25.30
CA HIS A 218 12.44 14.08 -23.91
C HIS A 218 13.96 14.06 -23.74
N ARG A 219 14.44 14.51 -22.59
CA ARG A 219 15.82 14.29 -22.17
C ARG A 219 16.04 12.79 -21.94
N GLU A 220 17.19 12.28 -22.35
CA GLU A 220 17.61 10.90 -22.06
C GLU A 220 17.73 10.68 -20.54
N PHE A 221 17.47 9.44 -20.09
CA PHE A 221 17.69 9.06 -18.69
C PHE A 221 19.17 9.21 -18.34
N ALA A 222 19.45 9.45 -17.05
CA ALA A 222 20.83 9.67 -16.59
C ALA A 222 21.75 8.45 -16.83
N PHE A 223 21.18 7.25 -16.87
CA PHE A 223 21.86 5.97 -17.13
C PHE A 223 20.81 4.92 -17.52
N ALA A 224 21.27 3.81 -18.10
CA ALA A 224 20.46 2.71 -18.61
C ALA A 224 19.39 3.21 -19.60
N SER A 225 19.86 3.91 -20.64
CA SER A 225 19.11 4.32 -21.83
C SER A 225 19.66 3.62 -23.09
N GLY A 226 19.98 2.34 -22.98
CA GLY A 226 20.41 1.50 -24.11
C GLY A 226 21.92 1.37 -24.29
N GLU A 227 22.72 1.98 -23.43
CA GLU A 227 24.18 1.94 -23.50
C GLU A 227 24.80 0.71 -22.84
N MET A 228 24.08 0.01 -21.96
CA MET A 228 24.63 -1.12 -21.21
C MET A 228 24.49 -2.44 -21.98
N SER A 229 25.54 -3.26 -21.95
CA SER A 229 25.43 -4.69 -22.31
C SER A 229 24.59 -5.45 -21.28
N SER A 230 24.08 -6.64 -21.62
CA SER A 230 23.31 -7.48 -20.68
C SER A 230 24.05 -7.71 -19.35
N ALA A 231 25.36 -8.01 -19.37
CA ALA A 231 26.12 -8.21 -18.14
C ALA A 231 26.27 -6.94 -17.29
N GLN A 232 26.45 -5.78 -17.93
CA GLN A 232 26.48 -4.49 -17.24
C GLN A 232 25.11 -4.16 -16.65
N PHE A 233 24.03 -4.48 -17.36
CA PHE A 233 22.67 -4.23 -16.88
C PHE A 233 22.29 -5.16 -15.71
N VAL A 234 22.68 -6.44 -15.75
CA VAL A 234 22.56 -7.34 -14.59
C VAL A 234 23.32 -6.78 -13.38
N THR A 235 24.53 -6.26 -13.58
CA THR A 235 25.31 -5.64 -12.50
C THR A 235 24.57 -4.43 -11.92
N PHE A 236 24.05 -3.55 -12.79
CA PHE A 236 23.25 -2.40 -12.39
C PHE A 236 22.00 -2.80 -11.58
N LEU A 237 21.27 -3.83 -12.03
CA LEU A 237 20.10 -4.34 -11.33
C LEU A 237 20.48 -4.98 -9.99
N ASN A 238 21.61 -5.69 -9.91
CA ASN A 238 22.10 -6.26 -8.65
C ASN A 238 22.46 -5.18 -7.63
N ASP A 239 23.17 -4.12 -8.06
CA ASP A 239 23.56 -3.03 -7.15
C ASP A 239 22.32 -2.31 -6.59
N THR A 240 21.32 -2.08 -7.43
CA THR A 240 20.10 -1.35 -7.05
C THR A 240 19.15 -2.22 -6.22
N LEU A 241 18.79 -3.40 -6.73
CA LEU A 241 17.86 -4.31 -6.05
C LEU A 241 18.46 -4.96 -4.81
N GLY A 242 19.77 -5.22 -4.79
CA GLY A 242 20.46 -5.72 -3.59
C GLY A 242 20.40 -4.71 -2.45
N ASN A 243 20.60 -3.42 -2.73
CA ASN A 243 20.46 -2.35 -1.74
C ASN A 243 19.01 -2.23 -1.24
N ILE A 244 18.03 -2.34 -2.14
CA ILE A 244 16.61 -2.33 -1.78
C ILE A 244 16.26 -3.53 -0.89
N ALA A 245 16.64 -4.76 -1.29
CA ALA A 245 16.36 -5.98 -0.55
C ALA A 245 16.94 -5.94 0.88
N ARG A 246 18.11 -5.33 1.07
CA ARG A 246 18.76 -5.15 2.39
C ARG A 246 17.95 -4.33 3.38
N VAL A 247 17.17 -3.36 2.90
CA VAL A 247 16.36 -2.46 3.75
C VAL A 247 14.91 -2.89 3.86
N MET A 248 14.51 -3.99 3.24
CA MET A 248 13.18 -4.59 3.41
C MET A 248 13.08 -5.38 4.71
N ARG A 249 11.86 -5.46 5.28
CA ARG A 249 11.58 -6.39 6.37
C ARG A 249 11.42 -7.82 5.86
N GLU A 250 11.54 -8.78 6.77
CA GLU A 250 11.16 -10.17 6.51
C GLU A 250 9.68 -10.26 6.07
N GLY A 251 9.43 -10.99 4.99
CA GLY A 251 8.11 -11.19 4.40
C GLY A 251 7.61 -10.05 3.51
N ALA A 252 8.36 -8.97 3.31
CA ALA A 252 7.97 -7.88 2.42
C ALA A 252 7.93 -8.31 0.94
N ILE A 253 7.05 -7.68 0.17
CA ILE A 253 6.88 -7.92 -1.27
C ILE A 253 7.49 -6.75 -2.06
N ALA A 254 8.24 -7.09 -3.11
CA ALA A 254 8.77 -6.13 -4.07
C ALA A 254 8.13 -6.33 -5.44
N TYR A 255 7.52 -5.28 -5.96
CA TYR A 255 7.04 -5.16 -7.33
C TYR A 255 8.09 -4.39 -8.15
N VAL A 256 8.71 -5.06 -9.11
CA VAL A 256 9.74 -4.47 -9.97
C VAL A 256 9.24 -4.44 -11.41
N CYS A 257 8.99 -3.24 -11.93
CA CYS A 257 8.54 -3.06 -13.30
C CYS A 257 9.71 -3.25 -14.29
N MET A 258 9.44 -3.90 -15.42
CA MET A 258 10.42 -4.10 -16.50
C MET A 258 9.74 -4.41 -17.84
N ASP A 259 10.41 -4.11 -18.95
CA ASP A 259 10.00 -4.57 -20.28
C ASP A 259 10.44 -6.02 -20.54
N TRP A 260 9.66 -6.75 -21.34
CA TRP A 260 9.94 -8.16 -21.66
C TRP A 260 11.32 -8.39 -22.28
N ARG A 261 11.92 -7.39 -22.95
CA ARG A 261 13.26 -7.49 -23.55
C ARG A 261 14.36 -7.76 -22.52
N HIS A 262 14.14 -7.34 -21.28
CA HIS A 262 15.09 -7.51 -20.19
C HIS A 262 14.61 -8.52 -19.13
N MET A 263 13.68 -9.41 -19.50
CA MET A 263 13.20 -10.46 -18.59
C MET A 263 14.34 -11.35 -18.09
N SER A 264 15.31 -11.70 -18.94
CA SER A 264 16.43 -12.57 -18.55
C SER A 264 17.31 -11.91 -17.50
N GLU A 265 17.75 -10.68 -17.76
CA GLU A 265 18.56 -9.88 -16.83
C GLU A 265 17.80 -9.62 -15.53
N MET A 266 16.48 -9.42 -15.62
CA MET A 266 15.66 -9.16 -14.46
C MET A 266 15.51 -10.39 -13.54
N VAL A 267 15.27 -11.56 -14.12
CA VAL A 267 15.18 -12.81 -13.35
C VAL A 267 16.53 -13.14 -12.71
N GLU A 268 17.63 -13.00 -13.45
CA GLU A 268 18.97 -13.26 -12.94
C GLU A 268 19.30 -12.37 -11.73
N ALA A 269 19.11 -11.05 -11.84
CA ALA A 269 19.37 -10.14 -10.74
C ALA A 269 18.39 -10.32 -9.56
N GLY A 270 17.12 -10.58 -9.87
CA GLY A 270 16.07 -10.78 -8.87
C GLY A 270 16.30 -12.03 -8.02
N GLU A 271 16.68 -13.15 -8.62
CA GLU A 271 17.03 -14.39 -7.90
C GLU A 271 18.30 -14.25 -7.05
N ALA A 272 19.22 -13.37 -7.45
CA ALA A 272 20.41 -13.07 -6.65
C ALA A 272 20.11 -12.17 -5.44
N CYS A 273 19.15 -11.24 -5.57
CA CYS A 273 18.87 -10.23 -4.54
C CYS A 273 17.75 -10.61 -3.57
N PHE A 274 16.73 -11.34 -4.03
CA PHE A 274 15.55 -11.68 -3.24
C PHE A 274 15.50 -13.16 -2.89
N THR A 275 14.68 -13.50 -1.90
CA THR A 275 14.55 -14.90 -1.44
C THR A 275 13.69 -15.76 -2.37
N GLU A 276 12.69 -15.16 -3.02
CA GLU A 276 11.73 -15.91 -3.84
C GLU A 276 11.11 -15.02 -4.93
N LEU A 277 11.09 -15.50 -6.18
CA LEU A 277 10.20 -14.97 -7.22
C LEU A 277 8.79 -15.53 -6.99
N LYS A 278 7.89 -14.69 -6.49
CA LYS A 278 6.52 -15.07 -6.13
C LYS A 278 5.60 -15.23 -7.33
N ASN A 279 5.69 -14.31 -8.27
CA ASN A 279 4.80 -14.26 -9.43
C ASN A 279 5.39 -13.37 -10.52
N LEU A 280 4.82 -13.50 -11.72
CA LEU A 280 5.00 -12.56 -12.81
C LEU A 280 3.63 -11.99 -13.16
N VAL A 281 3.51 -10.68 -13.03
CA VAL A 281 2.31 -9.93 -13.36
C VAL A 281 2.47 -9.30 -14.75
N VAL A 282 1.41 -9.35 -15.54
CA VAL A 282 1.31 -8.66 -16.84
C VAL A 282 0.39 -7.47 -16.67
N TRP A 283 0.94 -6.25 -16.76
CA TRP A 283 0.11 -5.06 -16.91
C TRP A 283 -0.36 -4.96 -18.36
N ASN A 284 -1.63 -5.28 -18.60
CA ASN A 284 -2.30 -5.13 -19.88
C ASN A 284 -2.82 -3.69 -20.04
N LYS A 285 -2.25 -2.96 -20.98
CA LYS A 285 -2.62 -1.56 -21.29
C LYS A 285 -3.85 -1.53 -22.18
N THR A 286 -4.60 -0.43 -22.20
CA THR A 286 -5.75 -0.29 -23.11
C THR A 286 -5.36 -0.42 -24.58
N ASN A 287 -4.24 0.19 -24.98
CA ASN A 287 -3.78 0.28 -26.36
C ASN A 287 -2.33 -0.17 -26.52
N GLY A 288 -2.00 -0.72 -27.68
CA GLY A 288 -0.61 -1.02 -28.05
C GLY A 288 0.17 0.24 -28.40
N GLY A 289 1.45 0.29 -28.01
CA GLY A 289 2.40 1.33 -28.39
C GLY A 289 2.64 1.40 -29.91
N MET A 290 3.42 2.38 -30.36
CA MET A 290 3.78 2.51 -31.78
C MET A 290 4.71 1.37 -32.22
N GLY A 291 4.63 0.96 -33.49
CA GLY A 291 5.48 -0.08 -34.05
C GLY A 291 4.91 -0.72 -35.32
N ALA A 292 5.79 -1.30 -36.15
CA ALA A 292 5.43 -1.92 -37.42
C ALA A 292 5.15 -3.43 -37.34
N PHE A 293 5.58 -4.10 -36.26
CA PHE A 293 5.35 -5.54 -36.04
C PHE A 293 4.37 -5.76 -34.87
N TYR A 294 4.63 -6.73 -33.97
CA TYR A 294 3.84 -6.87 -32.75
C TYR A 294 4.05 -5.67 -31.84
N ARG A 295 2.99 -4.86 -31.70
CA ARG A 295 2.99 -3.66 -30.88
C ARG A 295 2.86 -4.04 -29.41
N SER A 296 3.75 -3.54 -28.57
CA SER A 296 3.69 -3.81 -27.13
C SER A 296 2.43 -3.19 -26.53
N LYS A 297 1.55 -4.02 -25.97
CA LYS A 297 0.35 -3.64 -25.22
C LYS A 297 0.50 -3.97 -23.73
N HIS A 298 1.68 -4.39 -23.30
CA HIS A 298 1.89 -4.76 -21.92
C HIS A 298 3.25 -4.32 -21.39
N GLU A 299 3.34 -4.27 -20.07
CA GLU A 299 4.59 -4.26 -19.33
C GLU A 299 4.55 -5.39 -18.30
N LEU A 300 5.72 -5.78 -17.79
CA LEU A 300 5.84 -6.83 -16.80
C LEU A 300 6.11 -6.24 -15.44
N VAL A 301 5.57 -6.88 -14.41
CA VAL A 301 5.88 -6.58 -13.01
C VAL A 301 6.32 -7.88 -12.34
N PHE A 302 7.60 -7.95 -12.02
CA PHE A 302 8.19 -9.09 -11.32
C PHE A 302 7.90 -8.94 -9.84
N VAL A 303 7.29 -9.97 -9.25
CA VAL A 303 6.89 -9.95 -7.84
C VAL A 303 7.86 -10.82 -7.07
N PHE A 304 8.71 -10.19 -6.26
CA PHE A 304 9.66 -10.88 -5.40
C PHE A 304 9.24 -10.79 -3.94
N LYS A 305 9.71 -11.73 -3.13
CA LYS A 305 9.58 -11.71 -1.68
C LYS A 305 10.96 -11.69 -1.04
N GLN A 306 11.13 -10.81 -0.05
CA GLN A 306 12.28 -10.81 0.82
C GLN A 306 12.01 -11.63 2.08
N GLY A 307 12.91 -12.55 2.42
CA GLY A 307 12.84 -13.32 3.64
C GLY A 307 11.81 -14.46 3.63
N THR A 308 11.78 -15.20 4.73
CA THR A 308 10.97 -16.44 4.83
C THR A 308 9.68 -16.24 5.62
N ALA A 309 9.56 -15.18 6.41
CA ALA A 309 8.34 -14.86 7.16
C ALA A 309 7.10 -14.72 6.26
N PRO A 310 5.87 -14.93 6.77
CA PRO A 310 4.65 -14.72 5.99
C PRO A 310 4.57 -13.29 5.41
N HIS A 311 4.06 -13.17 4.18
CA HIS A 311 3.79 -11.87 3.56
C HIS A 311 2.35 -11.42 3.87
N THR A 312 2.11 -10.12 3.79
CA THR A 312 0.76 -9.55 3.86
C THR A 312 0.00 -9.90 2.57
N ASN A 313 -1.25 -10.34 2.70
CA ASN A 313 -2.14 -10.63 1.59
C ASN A 313 -3.56 -10.17 1.96
N SER A 314 -4.03 -9.08 1.35
CA SER A 314 -5.33 -8.48 1.64
C SER A 314 -6.46 -8.96 0.71
N PHE A 315 -6.13 -9.62 -0.40
CA PHE A 315 -7.11 -10.04 -1.41
C PHE A 315 -7.55 -11.51 -1.27
N GLY A 316 -6.67 -12.40 -0.81
CA GLY A 316 -7.00 -13.83 -0.64
C GLY A 316 -7.62 -14.45 -1.90
N LEU A 317 -8.79 -15.07 -1.76
CA LEU A 317 -9.59 -15.59 -2.88
C LEU A 317 -10.69 -14.63 -3.36
N GLY A 318 -10.64 -13.34 -2.96
CA GLY A 318 -11.66 -12.34 -3.29
C GLY A 318 -12.82 -12.24 -2.30
N GLU A 319 -12.72 -12.89 -1.14
CA GLU A 319 -13.79 -12.97 -0.13
C GLU A 319 -14.17 -11.61 0.47
N THR A 320 -13.26 -10.65 0.44
CA THR A 320 -13.40 -9.29 1.01
C THR A 320 -13.80 -8.25 -0.04
N GLY A 321 -14.19 -8.67 -1.25
CA GLY A 321 -14.47 -7.78 -2.38
C GLY A 321 -13.23 -7.34 -3.15
N ARG A 322 -12.01 -7.58 -2.62
CA ARG A 322 -10.75 -7.33 -3.32
C ARG A 322 -10.32 -8.58 -4.09
N TYR A 323 -10.57 -8.62 -5.39
CA TYR A 323 -10.16 -9.72 -6.28
C TYR A 323 -8.96 -9.32 -7.13
N ARG A 324 -7.91 -10.16 -7.12
CA ARG A 324 -6.65 -9.90 -7.85
C ARG A 324 -6.21 -11.13 -8.63
N THR A 325 -5.73 -10.91 -9.84
CA THR A 325 -5.06 -11.92 -10.69
C THR A 325 -3.68 -11.42 -11.09
N ASN A 326 -2.91 -12.23 -11.80
CA ASN A 326 -1.61 -11.83 -12.34
C ASN A 326 -1.71 -11.13 -13.72
N VAL A 327 -2.91 -10.76 -14.16
CA VAL A 327 -3.10 -9.87 -15.31
C VAL A 327 -3.82 -8.63 -14.81
N TRP A 328 -3.16 -7.49 -14.92
CA TRP A 328 -3.61 -6.21 -14.40
C TRP A 328 -4.06 -5.33 -15.55
N ASP A 329 -5.34 -4.99 -15.60
CA ASP A 329 -5.90 -4.12 -16.64
C ASP A 329 -5.93 -2.68 -16.15
N TYR A 330 -5.03 -1.84 -16.66
CA TYR A 330 -5.01 -0.40 -16.40
C TYR A 330 -4.67 0.36 -17.67
N ALA A 331 -5.24 1.56 -17.84
CA ALA A 331 -4.94 2.42 -18.97
C ALA A 331 -3.46 2.80 -18.99
N GLY A 332 -2.86 2.84 -20.18
CA GLY A 332 -1.55 3.47 -20.36
C GLY A 332 -1.70 4.97 -20.66
N ILE A 333 -0.62 5.73 -20.62
CA ILE A 333 -0.60 7.16 -20.97
C ILE A 333 -1.21 7.41 -22.37
N SER A 334 -1.03 6.48 -23.31
CA SER A 334 -1.56 6.59 -24.68
C SER A 334 -3.10 6.51 -24.81
N SER A 335 -3.81 6.28 -23.69
CA SER A 335 -5.28 6.20 -23.62
C SER A 335 -5.97 7.45 -23.06
N ILE A 336 -5.22 8.43 -22.55
CA ILE A 336 -5.81 9.69 -22.05
C ILE A 336 -6.26 10.51 -23.27
N GLY A 337 -7.55 10.86 -23.30
CA GLY A 337 -8.23 11.50 -24.44
C GLY A 337 -7.79 12.94 -24.71
N ALA A 338 -8.20 13.48 -25.87
CA ALA A 338 -8.08 14.84 -26.42
C ALA A 338 -6.77 15.65 -26.23
N ASN A 339 -6.15 15.71 -25.05
CA ASN A 339 -4.92 16.42 -24.74
C ASN A 339 -3.68 15.52 -24.80
N ARG A 340 -3.62 14.71 -25.86
CA ARG A 340 -2.54 13.74 -26.14
C ARG A 340 -1.13 14.38 -26.18
N SER A 341 -1.02 15.69 -26.39
CA SER A 341 0.25 16.40 -26.57
C SER A 341 0.92 16.88 -25.29
N GLU A 342 0.16 17.16 -24.22
CA GLU A 342 0.69 17.71 -22.97
C GLU A 342 1.20 16.57 -22.07
N ASP A 343 0.42 15.50 -21.88
CA ASP A 343 0.81 14.33 -21.07
C ASP A 343 2.03 13.58 -21.63
N LEU A 344 2.16 13.54 -22.96
CA LEU A 344 3.32 12.96 -23.65
C LEU A 344 4.54 13.89 -23.63
N ALA A 345 4.44 15.14 -23.17
CA ALA A 345 5.59 16.06 -23.11
C ALA A 345 6.41 15.92 -21.83
N MET A 346 5.77 15.49 -20.73
CA MET A 346 6.30 15.68 -19.38
C MET A 346 7.10 14.49 -18.84
N HIS A 347 6.73 13.24 -19.14
CA HIS A 347 7.53 12.06 -18.76
C HIS A 347 7.24 10.84 -19.67
N PRO A 348 8.28 10.16 -20.18
CA PRO A 348 8.13 9.09 -21.17
C PRO A 348 7.39 7.83 -20.66
N THR A 349 7.45 7.54 -19.34
CA THR A 349 6.97 6.28 -18.73
C THR A 349 6.27 6.46 -17.39
N VAL A 350 5.26 7.33 -17.30
CA VAL A 350 4.42 7.44 -16.08
C VAL A 350 3.60 6.16 -15.86
N LYS A 351 3.74 5.56 -14.68
CA LYS A 351 2.88 4.47 -14.22
C LYS A 351 1.58 5.04 -13.64
N PRO A 352 0.39 4.48 -13.97
CA PRO A 352 -0.88 4.96 -13.42
C PRO A 352 -0.92 4.84 -11.90
N VAL A 353 -1.35 5.90 -11.21
CA VAL A 353 -1.43 5.90 -9.74
C VAL A 353 -2.33 4.77 -9.23
N ALA A 354 -3.46 4.52 -9.89
CA ALA A 354 -4.40 3.46 -9.53
C ALA A 354 -3.75 2.05 -9.52
N LEU A 355 -2.87 1.76 -10.48
CA LEU A 355 -2.16 0.48 -10.55
C LEU A 355 -1.27 0.29 -9.32
N ILE A 356 -0.49 1.33 -8.99
CA ILE A 356 0.43 1.29 -7.84
C ILE A 356 -0.35 1.25 -6.53
N ALA A 357 -1.41 2.05 -6.41
CA ALA A 357 -2.26 2.08 -5.23
C ALA A 357 -2.87 0.70 -4.95
N ASP A 358 -3.28 -0.03 -5.99
CA ASP A 358 -3.77 -1.38 -5.82
C ASP A 358 -2.68 -2.39 -5.41
N ALA A 359 -1.49 -2.31 -6.00
CA ALA A 359 -0.35 -3.13 -5.56
C ALA A 359 0.03 -2.85 -4.10
N ILE A 360 0.00 -1.59 -3.67
CA ILE A 360 0.23 -1.19 -2.27
C ILE A 360 -0.82 -1.84 -1.35
N ARG A 361 -2.11 -1.72 -1.65
CA ARG A 361 -3.19 -2.31 -0.84
C ARG A 361 -3.12 -3.84 -0.78
N ASP A 362 -2.64 -4.50 -1.83
CA ASP A 362 -2.57 -5.96 -1.92
C ASP A 362 -1.67 -6.58 -0.83
N CYS A 363 -0.54 -5.91 -0.54
CA CYS A 363 0.55 -6.48 0.27
C CYS A 363 1.09 -5.53 1.36
N SER A 364 0.34 -4.50 1.76
CA SER A 364 0.69 -3.63 2.90
C SER A 364 -0.52 -3.18 3.72
N ARG A 365 -0.27 -2.68 4.92
CA ARG A 365 -1.24 -2.04 5.82
C ARG A 365 -1.14 -0.53 5.76
N ARG A 366 -2.18 0.18 6.24
CA ARG A 366 -2.09 1.63 6.47
C ARG A 366 -0.96 1.94 7.45
N GLY A 367 -0.28 3.06 7.24
CA GLY A 367 0.90 3.46 8.02
C GLY A 367 2.21 2.76 7.63
N GLU A 368 2.16 1.60 6.97
CA GLU A 368 3.37 0.87 6.53
C GLU A 368 4.14 1.63 5.43
N ILE A 369 5.43 1.30 5.30
CA ILE A 369 6.36 1.99 4.41
C ILE A 369 6.39 1.36 3.02
N VAL A 370 6.23 2.21 2.00
CA VAL A 370 6.41 1.87 0.59
C VAL A 370 7.71 2.52 0.09
N LEU A 371 8.68 1.70 -0.30
CA LEU A 371 9.96 2.16 -0.84
C LEU A 371 9.94 2.12 -2.38
N ASP A 372 10.45 3.18 -2.98
CA ASP A 372 10.72 3.27 -4.42
C ASP A 372 12.13 3.83 -4.64
N GLY A 373 12.98 3.04 -5.31
CA GLY A 373 14.34 3.44 -5.66
C GLY A 373 14.43 4.30 -6.92
N PHE A 374 13.33 4.51 -7.64
CA PHE A 374 13.29 5.24 -8.91
C PHE A 374 12.03 6.10 -8.97
N GLY A 375 12.04 7.20 -8.22
CA GLY A 375 10.86 8.02 -7.96
C GLY A 375 10.18 8.60 -9.21
N GLY A 376 10.95 8.90 -10.26
CA GLY A 376 10.46 9.39 -11.54
C GLY A 376 9.52 10.59 -11.39
N SER A 377 8.30 10.47 -11.91
CA SER A 377 7.25 11.51 -11.77
C SER A 377 6.48 11.47 -10.44
N GLY A 378 6.82 10.57 -9.52
CA GLY A 378 6.23 10.50 -8.18
C GLY A 378 4.93 9.72 -8.05
N SER A 379 4.57 8.88 -9.02
CA SER A 379 3.32 8.09 -8.95
C SER A 379 3.24 7.23 -7.68
N THR A 380 4.36 6.64 -7.22
CA THR A 380 4.40 5.86 -5.98
C THR A 380 4.12 6.73 -4.75
N LEU A 381 4.56 7.99 -4.74
CA LEU A 381 4.28 8.93 -3.66
C LEU A 381 2.78 9.26 -3.59
N ILE A 382 2.16 9.59 -4.72
CA ILE A 382 0.71 9.89 -4.77
C ILE A 382 -0.11 8.65 -4.39
N ALA A 383 0.25 7.47 -4.90
CA ALA A 383 -0.40 6.22 -4.54
C ALA A 383 -0.31 5.91 -3.03
N ALA A 384 0.86 6.12 -2.42
CA ALA A 384 1.05 5.94 -0.98
C ALA A 384 0.28 6.99 -0.16
N GLU A 385 0.24 8.26 -0.59
CA GLU A 385 -0.57 9.30 0.06
C GLU A 385 -2.05 8.89 0.03
N LYS A 386 -2.60 8.58 -1.16
CA LYS A 386 -4.00 8.17 -1.36
C LYS A 386 -4.38 6.97 -0.50
N THR A 387 -3.50 5.99 -0.39
CA THR A 387 -3.76 4.75 0.36
C THR A 387 -3.42 4.87 1.84
N GLY A 388 -2.99 6.03 2.36
CA GLY A 388 -2.64 6.17 3.78
C GLY A 388 -1.37 5.42 4.19
N ARG A 389 -0.46 5.14 3.25
CA ARG A 389 0.87 4.55 3.49
C ARG A 389 1.94 5.64 3.54
N ARG A 390 3.17 5.26 3.89
CA ARG A 390 4.33 6.16 3.98
C ARG A 390 5.35 5.86 2.88
N ALA A 391 5.36 6.68 1.85
CA ALA A 391 6.38 6.62 0.81
C ALA A 391 7.80 7.02 1.29
N ARG A 392 8.80 6.30 0.77
CA ARG A 392 10.23 6.62 0.82
C ARG A 392 10.76 6.53 -0.61
N LEU A 393 11.15 7.66 -1.20
CA LEU A 393 11.56 7.73 -2.59
C LEU A 393 13.03 8.13 -2.70
N ILE A 394 13.74 7.53 -3.65
CA ILE A 394 14.99 8.05 -4.21
C ILE A 394 14.73 8.47 -5.64
N GLU A 395 15.18 9.66 -6.02
CA GLU A 395 15.22 10.09 -7.41
C GLU A 395 16.58 10.71 -7.71
N PHE A 396 17.19 10.30 -8.82
CA PHE A 396 18.54 10.72 -9.17
C PHE A 396 18.56 12.11 -9.79
N ASP A 397 17.58 12.45 -10.62
CA ASP A 397 17.50 13.74 -11.29
C ASP A 397 16.86 14.79 -10.37
N PRO A 398 17.58 15.87 -10.01
CA PRO A 398 17.02 16.93 -9.18
C PRO A 398 15.78 17.60 -9.78
N LEU A 399 15.65 17.65 -11.10
CA LEU A 399 14.44 18.20 -11.75
C LEU A 399 13.23 17.31 -11.51
N TYR A 400 13.40 15.99 -11.57
CA TYR A 400 12.31 15.07 -11.23
C TYR A 400 12.00 15.10 -9.74
N CYS A 401 12.98 15.30 -8.87
CA CYS A 401 12.72 15.56 -7.45
C CYS A 401 11.78 16.76 -7.25
N ASP A 402 12.06 17.86 -7.92
CA ASP A 402 11.19 19.04 -7.88
C ASP A 402 9.78 18.75 -8.43
N THR A 403 9.67 17.99 -9.52
CA THR A 403 8.38 17.55 -10.08
C THR A 403 7.59 16.73 -9.06
N ILE A 404 8.22 15.76 -8.39
CA ILE A 404 7.59 14.95 -7.32
C ILE A 404 7.06 15.87 -6.20
N ILE A 405 7.88 16.83 -5.76
CA ILE A 405 7.50 17.78 -4.71
C ILE A 405 6.30 18.61 -5.15
N ARG A 406 6.37 19.27 -6.31
CA ARG A 406 5.27 20.10 -6.83
C ARG A 406 3.99 19.28 -7.00
N ARG A 407 4.08 18.07 -7.54
CA ARG A 407 2.94 17.17 -7.74
C ARG A 407 2.26 16.84 -6.42
N TRP A 408 3.02 16.45 -5.40
CA TRP A 408 2.47 16.16 -4.08
C TRP A 408 1.91 17.38 -3.36
N GLN A 409 2.56 18.55 -3.46
CA GLN A 409 2.02 19.79 -2.89
C GLN A 409 0.73 20.22 -3.58
N GLY A 410 0.64 20.09 -4.91
CA GLY A 410 -0.59 20.36 -5.67
C GLY A 410 -1.71 19.39 -5.31
N TYR A 411 -1.38 18.10 -5.19
CA TYR A 411 -2.34 17.07 -4.80
C TYR A 411 -2.86 17.26 -3.36
N THR A 412 -1.99 17.58 -2.40
CA THR A 412 -2.35 17.60 -0.97
C THR A 412 -2.63 18.97 -0.37
N GLY A 413 -2.24 20.05 -1.06
CA GLY A 413 -2.22 21.42 -0.51
C GLY A 413 -1.17 21.66 0.59
N LYS A 414 -0.33 20.65 0.92
CA LYS A 414 0.70 20.74 1.96
C LYS A 414 2.01 21.29 1.41
N HIS A 415 2.98 21.53 2.29
CA HIS A 415 4.31 22.02 1.92
C HIS A 415 5.40 21.00 2.25
N ALA A 416 6.35 20.83 1.32
CA ALA A 416 7.57 20.05 1.55
C ALA A 416 8.61 20.89 2.29
N LEU A 417 9.33 20.26 3.21
CA LEU A 417 10.36 20.88 4.04
C LEU A 417 11.72 20.23 3.77
N LEU A 418 12.79 21.03 3.68
CA LEU A 418 14.15 20.51 3.53
C LEU A 418 14.68 20.04 4.88
N THR A 419 15.03 18.76 5.01
CA THR A 419 15.52 18.18 6.27
C THR A 419 16.81 18.86 6.73
N GLY A 420 16.90 19.18 8.02
CA GLY A 420 18.01 19.95 8.59
C GLY A 420 17.77 21.47 8.61
N SER A 421 16.67 21.92 8.01
CA SER A 421 16.11 23.27 8.10
C SER A 421 14.59 23.19 8.29
N ASP A 422 13.94 24.32 8.58
CA ASP A 422 12.47 24.45 8.52
C ASP A 422 12.02 25.14 7.22
N ASP A 423 12.92 25.26 6.24
CA ASP A 423 12.66 25.97 4.99
C ASP A 423 11.72 25.16 4.09
N LYS A 424 10.68 25.81 3.58
CA LYS A 424 9.77 25.21 2.59
C LYS A 424 10.44 25.15 1.23
N PHE A 425 9.96 24.27 0.37
CA PHE A 425 10.43 24.18 -1.02
C PHE A 425 10.44 25.53 -1.74
N THR A 426 9.44 26.40 -1.51
CA THR A 426 9.39 27.76 -2.05
C THR A 426 10.51 28.65 -1.52
N ASP A 427 10.79 28.58 -0.22
CA ASP A 427 11.82 29.39 0.42
C ASP A 427 13.21 28.98 -0.08
N VAL A 428 13.43 27.66 -0.24
CA VAL A 428 14.65 27.11 -0.84
C VAL A 428 14.78 27.49 -2.32
N ALA A 429 13.67 27.56 -3.06
CA ALA A 429 13.66 28.03 -4.43
C ALA A 429 14.12 29.49 -4.53
N ASP A 430 13.56 30.38 -3.69
CA ASP A 430 13.94 31.79 -3.64
C ASP A 430 15.43 32.01 -3.29
N GLN A 431 16.00 31.10 -2.49
CA GLN A 431 17.42 31.14 -2.12
C GLN A 431 18.36 30.61 -3.21
N ARG A 432 17.92 29.58 -3.96
CA ARG A 432 18.80 28.81 -4.85
C ARG A 432 18.68 29.19 -6.31
N LEU A 433 17.51 29.67 -6.73
CA LEU A 433 17.27 30.10 -8.09
C LEU A 433 17.65 31.58 -8.24
N PRO A 434 18.19 31.97 -9.41
CA PRO A 434 18.46 33.38 -9.69
C PRO A 434 17.14 34.18 -9.69
N ILE A 435 17.16 35.35 -9.07
CA ILE A 435 16.03 36.29 -9.16
C ILE A 435 15.97 36.76 -10.62
N GLU A 436 14.90 36.43 -11.33
CA GLU A 436 14.59 37.06 -12.62
C GLU A 436 14.30 38.54 -12.37
N LEU A 437 15.35 39.38 -12.42
CA LEU A 437 15.20 40.81 -12.61
C LEU A 437 14.69 41.00 -14.04
N GLY A 438 13.37 41.06 -14.20
CA GLY A 438 12.73 41.33 -15.48
C GLY A 438 13.43 42.49 -16.17
N GLU A 439 13.85 42.28 -17.41
CA GLU A 439 14.47 43.30 -18.25
C GLU A 439 13.58 44.54 -18.22
N ALA A 440 14.05 45.59 -17.55
CA ALA A 440 13.47 46.91 -17.69
C ALA A 440 13.63 47.29 -19.16
N ALA A 441 12.50 47.31 -19.88
CA ALA A 441 12.41 47.73 -21.27
C ALA A 441 13.20 49.03 -21.49
N ALA A 442 14.27 48.94 -22.28
CA ALA A 442 15.07 50.06 -22.74
C ALA A 442 14.61 50.55 -24.12
#